data_AF-A0A3L6JTH1-F1
#
_entry.id   AF-A0A3L6JTH1-F1
#
_cell.length_a   1.000
_cell.length_b   1.000
_cell.length_c   1.000
_cell.angle_alpha   90.00
_cell.angle_beta   90.00
_cell.angle_gamma   90.00
#
_symmetry.space_group_name_H-M   'P 1'
#
loop_
_entity.id
_entity.type
_entity.pdbx_description
1 polymer ?
#
loop_
_entity_poly.entity_id
_entity_poly.type
_entity_poly.pdbx_seq_one_letter_code
_entity_poly.pdbx_strand_id
1 'polypeptide(L)' 'MKGYVTAIEKETRKNADFRRVLYTGKHSQLVLMSLKPLEEIGEEVHTDVDQFFRFETG' A
#
# COMPACT_ATOMS: atom_id res chain seq x y z
N MET A 1 -17.50 6.46 10.08
CA MET A 1 -16.63 5.33 9.66
C MET A 1 -15.73 5.01 10.84
N LYS A 2 -15.60 3.74 11.26
CA LYS A 2 -14.70 3.39 12.37
C LYS A 2 -13.26 3.53 11.88
N GLY A 3 -12.38 4.15 12.67
CA GLY A 3 -10.96 4.26 12.35
C GLY A 3 -10.29 2.88 12.26
N TYR A 4 -9.12 2.84 11.61
CA TYR A 4 -8.31 1.65 11.48
C TYR A 4 -6.97 1.84 12.20
N VAL A 5 -6.61 0.90 13.07
CA VAL A 5 -5.37 0.93 13.86
C VAL A 5 -4.68 -0.41 13.72
N THR A 6 -3.42 -0.39 13.30
CA THR A 6 -2.58 -1.58 13.17
C THR A 6 -1.10 -1.23 13.32
N ALA A 7 -0.25 -2.24 13.53
CA ALA A 7 1.20 -2.10 13.49
C ALA A 7 1.69 -2.15 12.03
N ILE A 8 1.69 -1.01 11.34
CA ILE A 8 1.86 -0.94 9.89
C ILE A 8 3.16 -1.62 9.40
N GLU A 9 4.29 -1.40 10.08
CA GLU A 9 5.58 -2.01 9.71
C GLU A 9 5.50 -3.55 9.71
N LYS A 10 4.90 -4.12 10.76
CA LYS A 10 4.73 -5.57 10.91
C LYS A 10 3.84 -6.14 9.83
N GLU A 11 2.75 -5.45 9.50
CA GLU A 11 1.82 -5.88 8.45
C GLU A 11 2.43 -5.77 7.06
N THR A 12 3.20 -4.71 6.77
CA THR A 12 3.94 -4.55 5.51
C THR A 12 4.97 -5.67 5.34
N ARG A 13 5.79 -5.96 6.35
CA ARG A 13 6.82 -7.01 6.27
C ARG A 13 6.27 -8.43 6.14
N LYS A 14 5.04 -8.67 6.60
CA LYS A 14 4.35 -9.96 6.47
C LYS A 14 3.57 -10.13 5.17
N ASN A 15 3.32 -9.05 4.45
CA ASN A 15 2.55 -9.06 3.22
C ASN A 15 3.35 -9.73 2.10
N ALA A 16 2.77 -10.74 1.45
CA ALA A 16 3.33 -11.36 0.24
C ALA A 16 2.52 -11.03 -1.02
N ASP A 17 1.39 -10.34 -0.87
CA ASP A 17 0.52 -9.97 -1.97
C ASP A 17 1.10 -8.77 -2.73
N PHE A 18 1.03 -8.79 -4.06
CA PHE A 18 1.42 -7.65 -4.88
C PHE A 18 0.68 -6.37 -4.45
N ARG A 19 -0.61 -6.48 -4.15
CA ARG A 19 -1.43 -5.39 -3.60
C ARG A 19 -2.50 -5.94 -2.67
N ARG A 20 -2.56 -5.43 -1.44
CA ARG A 20 -3.58 -5.76 -0.43
C ARG A 20 -4.15 -4.49 0.17
N VAL A 21 -5.47 -4.30 0.06
CA VAL A 21 -6.16 -3.16 0.69
C VAL A 21 -6.33 -3.45 2.18
N LEU A 22 -5.83 -2.55 3.04
CA LEU A 22 -6.06 -2.63 4.48
C LEU A 22 -7.28 -1.84 4.91
N TYR A 23 -7.46 -0.65 4.32
CA TYR A 23 -8.52 0.25 4.71
C TYR A 23 -8.87 1.23 3.59
N THR A 24 -10.17 1.45 3.36
CA THR A 24 -10.68 2.46 2.45
C THR A 24 -11.48 3.48 3.25
N GLY A 25 -10.92 4.67 3.41
CA GLY A 25 -11.56 5.83 3.98
C GLY A 25 -12.32 6.64 2.91
N LYS A 26 -13.04 7.67 3.35
CA LYS A 26 -13.74 8.60 2.44
C LYS A 26 -12.79 9.39 1.52
N HIS A 27 -11.58 9.66 1.98
CA HIS A 27 -10.61 10.55 1.32
C HIS A 27 -9.23 9.90 1.11
N SER A 28 -9.03 8.66 1.55
CA SER A 28 -7.75 7.97 1.43
C SER A 28 -7.95 6.47 1.41
N GLN A 29 -7.03 5.77 0.73
CA GLN A 29 -6.95 4.32 0.74
C GLN A 29 -5.55 3.92 1.20
N LEU A 30 -5.49 2.94 2.10
CA LEU A 30 -4.25 2.36 2.59
C LEU A 30 -4.10 0.96 2.01
N VAL A 31 -3.01 0.77 1.26
CA VAL A 31 -2.64 -0.51 0.65
C VAL A 31 -1.25 -0.95 1.11
N LEU A 32 -1.05 -2.25 1.15
CA LEU A 32 0.28 -2.87 1.23
C LEU A 32 0.64 -3.45 -0.12
N MET A 33 1.93 -3.41 -0.45
CA MET A 33 2.47 -4.00 -1.67
C MET A 33 3.73 -4.77 -1.35
N SER A 34 3.91 -5.91 -2.01
CA SER A 34 5.14 -6.70 -1.99
C SER A 34 5.48 -7.08 -3.42
N LEU A 35 6.60 -6.56 -3.89
CA LEU A 35 7.10 -6.84 -5.23
C LEU A 35 8.15 -7.95 -5.16
N LYS A 36 8.08 -8.91 -6.07
CA LYS A 36 9.16 -9.87 -6.28
C LYS A 36 10.39 -9.16 -6.89
N PRO A 37 11.59 -9.74 -6.78
CA PRO A 37 12.75 -9.23 -7.50
C PRO A 37 12.43 -9.06 -9.00
N LEU A 38 12.76 -7.89 -9.55
CA LEU A 38 12.49 -7.51 -10.95
C LEU A 38 11.00 -7.38 -11.32
N GLU A 39 10.07 -7.49 -10.36
CA GLU A 39 8.66 -7.16 -10.58
C GLU A 39 8.47 -5.64 -10.53
N GLU A 40 7.67 -5.11 -11.44
CA GLU A 40 7.38 -3.68 -11.52
C GLU A 40 5.95 -3.39 -11.07
N ILE A 41 5.71 -2.21 -10.53
CA ILE A 41 4.34 -1.74 -10.23
C ILE A 41 3.55 -1.47 -11.51
N GLY A 42 4.26 -1.11 -12.59
CA GLY A 42 3.71 -0.56 -13.83
C GLY A 42 3.78 0.96 -13.85
N GLU A 43 3.88 1.52 -15.05
CA GLU A 43 3.81 2.97 -15.28
C GLU A 43 2.35 3.44 -15.24
N GLU A 44 2.06 4.42 -14.39
CA GLU A 44 0.71 4.96 -14.22
C GLU A 44 0.76 6.46 -13.92
N VAL A 45 -0.26 7.20 -14.39
CA VAL A 45 -0.48 8.62 -14.11
C VAL A 45 -1.90 8.81 -13.61
N HIS A 46 -2.03 9.45 -12.45
CA HIS A 46 -3.32 9.84 -11.89
C HIS A 46 -3.49 11.37 -11.94
N THR A 47 -4.58 11.85 -12.54
CA THR A 47 -4.89 13.29 -12.61
C THR A 47 -5.63 13.81 -11.38
N ASP A 48 -6.26 12.90 -10.63
CA ASP A 48 -7.27 13.27 -9.64
C ASP A 48 -6.87 12.96 -8.19
N VAL A 49 -5.79 12.18 -8.01
CA VAL A 49 -5.34 11.71 -6.70
C VAL A 49 -3.82 11.74 -6.57
N ASP A 50 -3.38 12.06 -5.36
CA ASP A 50 -1.98 11.92 -4.96
C ASP A 50 -1.71 10.50 -4.44
N GLN A 51 -0.48 10.03 -4.62
CA GLN A 51 0.00 8.78 -4.04
C GLN A 51 1.25 9.03 -3.18
N PHE A 52 1.30 8.36 -2.03
CA PHE A 52 2.45 8.39 -1.13
C PHE A 52 2.95 6.95 -0.91
N PHE A 53 4.24 6.74 -1.12
CA PHE A 53 4.91 5.46 -0.89
C PHE A 53 5.86 5.57 0.30
N ARG A 54 5.78 4.58 1.19
CA ARG A 54 6.74 4.35 2.28
C ARG A 54 7.30 2.94 2.13
N PHE A 55 8.62 2.85 2.01
CA PHE A 55 9.32 1.57 1.89
C PHE A 55 9.81 1.12 3.27
N GLU A 56 9.47 -0.10 3.68
CA GLU A 56 9.90 -0.68 4.97
C GLU A 56 11.09 -1.63 4.83
N THR A 57 11.27 -2.22 3.64
CA THR A 57 12.33 -3.16 3.30
C THR A 57 12.46 -3.27 1.78
N GLY A 58 13.64 -3.70 1.33
CA GLY A 58 13.99 -3.94 -0.07
C GLY A 58 15.41 -4.47 -0.14
#